data_AF-A0A6N6MD18-F1
#
_entry.id   AF-A0A6N6MD18-F1
#
_cell.length_a   1.000
_cell.length_b   1.000
_cell.length_c   1.000
_cell.angle_alpha   90.00
_cell.angle_beta   90.00
_cell.angle_gamma   90.00
#
_symmetry.space_group_name_H-M   'P 1'
#
loop_
_entity.id
_entity.type
_entity.pdbx_description
1 polymer ?
#
loop_
_entity_poly.entity_id
_entity_poly.type
_entity_poly.pdbx_seq_one_letter_code
_entity_poly.pdbx_strand_id
1 'polypeptide(L)'
;MNIETLDYFASIWKYWMIASFLLGILGFIFAKNYRVANGHYKQKFLVLGIILIIQAPVTFFIGTNSVENIQNNARIELLKNINNNCVIRINGKELNNEQSQLIINEITKIKKPDPHHSNSTKFMKISVVCGNEIYDLTFEQDSQYENEFWIFLDKYNFTRSNEIGRINSELIKTLANTVYN
;
A
#
# COMPACT_ATOMS: atom_id res chain seq x y z
N MET A 1 3.86 -16.01 6.48
CA MET A 1 2.50 -15.52 6.83
C MET A 1 1.74 -15.32 5.52
N ASN A 2 0.50 -15.78 5.40
CA ASN A 2 -0.28 -15.57 4.18
C ASN A 2 -0.60 -14.07 4.00
N ILE A 3 -0.75 -13.61 2.77
CA ILE A 3 -1.05 -12.20 2.44
C ILE A 3 -2.37 -11.74 3.05
N GLU A 4 -3.36 -12.61 3.16
CA GLU A 4 -4.63 -12.34 3.86
C GLU A 4 -4.44 -12.03 5.34
N THR A 5 -3.52 -12.74 6.01
CA THR A 5 -3.20 -12.50 7.42
C THR A 5 -2.47 -11.17 7.59
N LEU A 6 -1.58 -10.84 6.66
CA LEU A 6 -0.90 -9.55 6.63
C LEU A 6 -1.89 -8.40 6.37
N ASP A 7 -2.86 -8.58 5.47
CA ASP A 7 -3.91 -7.61 5.16
C ASP A 7 -4.75 -7.27 6.40
N TYR A 8 -5.23 -8.31 7.09
CA TYR A 8 -5.97 -8.14 8.34
C TYR A 8 -5.12 -7.44 9.41
N PHE A 9 -3.86 -7.85 9.57
CA PHE A 9 -2.92 -7.22 10.48
C PHE A 9 -2.75 -5.73 10.19
N ALA A 10 -2.51 -5.35 8.93
CA ALA A 10 -2.30 -3.95 8.56
C ALA A 10 -3.55 -3.08 8.81
N SER A 11 -4.75 -3.63 8.59
CA SER A 11 -6.00 -2.91 8.86
C SER A 11 -6.15 -2.51 10.33
N ILE A 12 -5.74 -3.39 11.25
CA ILE A 12 -5.75 -3.14 12.70
C ILE A 12 -4.55 -2.27 13.12
N TRP A 13 -3.40 -2.48 12.47
CA TRP A 13 -2.15 -1.85 12.84
C TRP A 13 -2.22 -0.31 12.79
N LYS A 14 -2.97 0.25 11.84
CA LYS A 14 -3.20 1.70 11.77
C LYS A 14 -3.76 2.27 13.08
N TYR A 15 -4.74 1.60 13.69
CA TYR A 15 -5.31 2.03 14.96
C TYR A 15 -4.34 1.81 16.12
N TRP A 16 -3.60 0.71 16.08
CA TRP A 16 -2.56 0.41 17.07
C TRP A 16 -1.43 1.45 17.05
N MET A 17 -1.03 1.97 15.89
CA MET A 17 -0.04 3.05 15.78
C MET A 17 -0.50 4.33 16.49
N ILE A 18 -1.76 4.71 16.35
CA ILE A 18 -2.33 5.89 17.04
C ILE A 18 -2.30 5.66 18.56
N ALA A 19 -2.77 4.49 19.02
CA ALA A 19 -2.74 4.14 20.43
C ALA A 19 -1.31 4.13 21.00
N SER A 20 -0.38 3.53 20.26
CA SER A 20 1.04 3.49 20.58
C SER A 20 1.66 4.88 20.69
N PHE A 21 1.32 5.81 19.80
CA PHE A 21 1.76 7.19 19.89
C PHE A 21 1.22 7.91 21.13
N LEU A 22 -0.07 7.76 21.44
CA LEU A 22 -0.69 8.33 22.65
C LEU A 22 -0.07 7.75 23.94
N LEU A 23 0.22 6.45 23.95
CA LEU A 23 0.97 5.81 25.03
C LEU A 23 2.38 6.38 25.18
N GLY A 24 3.06 6.70 24.07
CA GLY A 24 4.33 7.41 24.08
C GLY A 24 4.26 8.79 24.75
N ILE A 25 3.20 9.56 24.48
CA ILE A 25 2.95 10.85 25.14
C ILE A 25 2.75 10.65 26.65
N LEU A 26 1.95 9.66 27.07
CA LEU A 26 1.78 9.32 28.47
C LEU A 26 3.10 8.90 29.13
N GLY A 27 3.92 8.13 28.40
CA GLY A 27 5.26 7.74 28.81
C GLY A 27 6.16 8.95 29.08
N PHE A 28 6.12 9.95 28.20
CA PHE A 28 6.83 11.21 28.38
C PHE A 28 6.35 11.98 29.62
N ILE A 29 5.05 12.02 29.89
CA ILE A 29 4.49 12.63 31.10
C ILE A 29 5.01 11.92 32.36
N PHE A 30 5.04 10.59 32.39
CA PHE A 30 5.59 9.84 33.52
C PHE A 30 7.10 10.05 33.69
N ALA A 31 7.85 10.01 32.59
CA ALA A 31 9.29 10.23 32.60
C ALA A 31 9.66 11.66 33.01
N LYS A 32 8.84 12.67 32.71
CA LYS A 32 9.04 14.07 33.15
C LYS A 32 8.72 14.25 34.64
N ASN A 33 7.60 13.69 35.09
CA ASN A 33 7.11 13.88 36.45
C ASN A 33 7.78 12.94 37.48
N TYR A 34 8.70 12.06 37.08
CA TYR A 34 9.41 11.16 38.00
C TYR A 34 10.13 11.92 39.14
N ARG A 35 10.54 13.18 38.91
CA ARG A 35 11.23 13.99 39.94
C ARG A 35 10.32 14.36 41.12
N VAL A 36 9.02 14.45 40.89
CA VAL A 36 8.01 14.80 41.90
C VAL A 36 7.55 13.56 42.68
N ALA A 37 7.80 12.36 42.16
CA ALA A 37 7.44 11.11 42.83
C ALA A 37 8.37 10.82 44.03
N ASN A 38 7.78 10.46 45.17
CA ASN A 38 8.50 10.14 46.39
C ASN A 38 8.95 8.67 46.45
N GLY A 39 10.16 8.44 46.96
CA GLY A 39 10.66 7.12 47.37
C GLY A 39 10.72 6.07 46.24
N HIS A 40 10.30 4.83 46.56
CA HIS A 40 10.38 3.66 45.68
C HIS A 40 9.56 3.77 44.37
N TYR A 41 8.61 4.70 44.28
CA TYR A 41 7.82 4.91 43.06
C TYR A 41 8.58 5.68 41.98
N LYS A 42 9.58 6.49 42.35
CA LYS A 42 10.38 7.30 41.42
C LYS A 42 11.01 6.49 40.29
N GLN A 43 11.65 5.37 40.64
CA GLN A 43 12.29 4.50 39.65
C GLN A 43 11.25 3.78 38.78
N LYS A 44 10.11 3.36 39.36
CA LYS A 44 9.03 2.70 38.62
C LYS A 44 8.40 3.65 37.58
N PHE A 45 8.13 4.90 37.93
CA PHE A 45 7.60 5.90 36.99
C PHE A 45 8.57 6.18 35.84
N LEU A 46 9.87 6.26 36.12
CA LEU A 46 10.88 6.44 35.09
C LEU A 46 10.95 5.25 34.13
N VAL A 47 11.02 4.02 34.66
CA VAL A 47 11.09 2.79 33.83
C VAL A 47 9.84 2.63 32.98
N LEU A 48 8.65 2.79 33.57
CA LEU A 48 7.39 2.72 32.85
C LEU A 48 7.31 3.79 31.76
N GLY A 49 7.73 5.02 32.07
CA GLY A 49 7.78 6.11 31.11
C GLY A 49 8.68 5.79 29.91
N ILE A 50 9.88 5.25 30.15
CA ILE A 50 10.82 4.84 29.10
C ILE A 50 10.23 3.71 28.24
N ILE A 51 9.63 2.68 28.83
CA ILE A 51 9.01 1.57 28.08
C ILE A 51 7.93 2.10 27.14
N LEU A 52 7.05 2.96 27.66
CA LEU A 52 5.96 3.57 26.89
C LEU A 52 6.46 4.48 25.76
N ILE A 53 7.60 5.15 25.95
CA ILE A 53 8.24 5.95 24.90
C ILE A 53 8.86 5.04 23.83
N ILE A 54 9.65 4.03 24.23
CA ILE A 54 10.40 3.16 23.30
C ILE A 54 9.48 2.27 22.45
N GLN A 55 8.32 1.86 22.97
CA GLN A 55 7.41 1.02 22.19
C GLN A 55 6.84 1.75 20.94
N ALA A 56 6.78 3.10 20.95
CA ALA A 56 6.27 3.88 19.83
C ALA A 56 7.12 3.75 18.55
N PRO A 57 8.43 4.02 18.55
CA PRO A 57 9.27 3.81 17.37
C PRO A 57 9.37 2.33 16.97
N VAL A 58 9.32 1.39 17.92
CA VAL A 58 9.30 -0.06 17.61
C VAL A 58 8.02 -0.43 16.85
N THR A 59 6.87 0.04 17.32
CA THR A 59 5.58 -0.15 16.66
C THR A 59 5.57 0.52 15.28
N PHE A 60 6.13 1.71 15.16
CA PHE A 60 6.25 2.38 13.86
C PHE A 60 7.07 1.54 12.87
N PHE A 61 8.24 1.06 13.29
CA PHE A 61 9.13 0.25 12.45
C PHE A 61 8.50 -1.07 12.02
N ILE A 62 7.82 -1.79 12.92
CA ILE A 62 7.12 -3.04 12.56
C ILE A 62 6.01 -2.75 11.53
N GLY A 63 5.29 -1.64 11.69
CA GLY A 63 4.22 -1.23 10.79
C GLY A 63 4.69 -0.96 9.37
N THR A 64 5.70 -0.10 9.23
CA THR A 64 6.23 0.28 7.92
C THR A 64 6.77 -0.93 7.15
N ASN A 65 7.51 -1.82 7.82
CA ASN A 65 7.99 -3.05 7.20
C ASN A 65 6.84 -3.99 6.78
N SER A 66 5.77 -4.05 7.58
CA SER A 66 4.61 -4.89 7.26
C SER A 66 3.86 -4.37 6.03
N VAL A 67 3.67 -3.05 5.93
CA VAL A 67 3.07 -2.38 4.77
C VAL A 67 3.87 -2.68 3.51
N GLU A 68 5.20 -2.50 3.55
CA GLU A 68 6.07 -2.76 2.41
C GLU A 68 5.99 -4.23 1.96
N ASN A 69 5.95 -5.16 2.91
CA ASN A 69 5.82 -6.60 2.61
C ASN A 69 4.48 -6.93 1.94
N ILE A 70 3.38 -6.31 2.35
CA ILE A 70 2.05 -6.52 1.74
C ILE A 70 2.05 -6.02 0.29
N GLN A 71 2.49 -4.79 0.07
CA GLN A 71 2.55 -4.20 -1.27
C GLN A 71 3.45 -5.02 -2.19
N ASN A 72 4.60 -5.47 -1.68
CA ASN A 72 5.54 -6.29 -2.43
C ASN A 72 4.96 -7.67 -2.77
N ASN A 73 4.34 -8.35 -1.80
CA ASN A 73 3.75 -9.67 -2.03
C ASN A 73 2.57 -9.61 -3.01
N ALA A 74 1.70 -8.60 -2.88
CA ALA A 74 0.59 -8.39 -3.81
C ALA A 74 1.08 -8.14 -5.24
N ARG A 75 2.11 -7.32 -5.40
CA ARG A 75 2.76 -7.07 -6.69
C ARG A 75 3.41 -8.33 -7.26
N ILE A 76 4.16 -9.08 -6.46
CA ILE A 76 4.78 -10.34 -6.91
C ILE A 76 3.71 -11.35 -7.32
N GLU A 77 2.63 -11.48 -6.55
CA GLU A 77 1.51 -12.36 -6.88
C GLU A 77 0.87 -11.98 -8.21
N LEU A 78 0.54 -10.70 -8.41
CA LEU A 78 0.03 -10.17 -9.66
C LEU A 78 0.96 -10.51 -10.83
N LEU A 79 2.24 -10.15 -10.70
CA LEU A 79 3.24 -10.36 -11.77
C LEU A 79 3.52 -11.83 -12.06
N LYS A 80 3.40 -12.71 -11.07
CA LYS A 80 3.58 -14.16 -11.23
C LYS A 80 2.42 -14.80 -12.00
N ASN A 81 1.21 -14.28 -11.81
CA ASN A 81 0.00 -14.89 -12.36
C ASN A 81 -0.39 -14.28 -13.72
N ILE A 82 0.02 -13.04 -13.99
CA ILE A 82 -0.13 -12.43 -15.32
C ILE A 82 0.83 -13.09 -16.32
N ASN A 83 0.27 -13.51 -17.46
CA ASN A 83 0.99 -14.15 -18.54
C ASN A 83 0.33 -13.83 -19.89
N ASN A 84 0.93 -14.30 -20.99
CA ASN A 84 0.47 -14.00 -22.36
C ASN A 84 -0.90 -14.61 -22.71
N ASN A 85 -1.51 -15.45 -21.87
CA ASN A 85 -2.85 -15.97 -22.10
C ASN A 85 -3.94 -15.17 -21.37
N CYS A 86 -3.56 -14.12 -20.62
CA CYS A 86 -4.52 -13.28 -19.94
C CYS A 86 -5.23 -12.33 -20.93
N VAL A 87 -6.48 -11.98 -20.61
CA VAL A 87 -7.31 -11.05 -21.38
C VAL A 87 -7.58 -9.81 -20.55
N ILE A 88 -7.51 -8.64 -21.18
CA ILE A 88 -7.82 -7.36 -20.53
C ILE A 88 -9.29 -7.01 -20.79
N ARG A 89 -10.00 -6.63 -19.74
CA ARG A 89 -11.34 -6.07 -19.79
C ARG A 89 -11.32 -4.62 -19.32
N ILE A 90 -12.00 -3.76 -20.06
CA ILE A 90 -12.18 -2.34 -19.72
C ILE A 90 -13.67 -2.03 -19.84
N ASN A 91 -14.27 -1.48 -18.78
CA ASN A 91 -15.72 -1.22 -18.72
C ASN A 91 -16.57 -2.45 -19.11
N GLY A 92 -16.14 -3.64 -18.70
CA GLY A 92 -16.82 -4.91 -19.02
C GLY A 92 -16.61 -5.44 -20.43
N LYS A 93 -15.91 -4.72 -21.31
CA LYS A 93 -15.61 -5.16 -22.68
C LYS A 93 -14.22 -5.78 -22.75
N GLU A 94 -14.14 -6.99 -23.31
CA GLU A 94 -12.87 -7.65 -23.62
C GLU A 94 -12.16 -6.96 -24.79
N LEU A 95 -10.87 -6.71 -24.61
CA LEU A 95 -9.99 -6.28 -25.68
C LEU A 95 -9.59 -7.46 -26.55
N ASN A 96 -9.17 -7.18 -27.79
CA ASN A 96 -8.60 -8.23 -28.62
C ASN A 96 -7.25 -8.71 -28.05
N ASN A 97 -6.77 -9.85 -28.55
CA ASN A 97 -5.54 -10.47 -28.03
C ASN A 97 -4.33 -9.55 -28.15
N GLU A 98 -4.16 -8.86 -29.27
CA GLU A 98 -3.01 -7.97 -29.52
C GLU A 98 -3.00 -6.78 -28.54
N GLN A 99 -4.15 -6.11 -28.37
CA GLN A 99 -4.32 -5.03 -27.40
C GLN A 99 -4.10 -5.51 -25.96
N SER A 100 -4.63 -6.68 -25.62
CA SER A 100 -4.42 -7.29 -24.30
C SER A 100 -2.93 -7.53 -24.03
N GLN A 101 -2.19 -8.08 -25.01
CA GLN A 101 -0.74 -8.31 -24.86
C GLN A 101 0.03 -7.01 -24.64
N LEU A 102 -0.28 -5.95 -25.38
CA LEU A 102 0.39 -4.66 -25.23
C LEU A 102 0.21 -4.11 -23.80
N ILE A 103 -1.01 -4.17 -23.27
CA ILE A 103 -1.29 -3.69 -21.90
C ILE A 103 -0.64 -4.60 -20.86
N ILE A 104 -0.71 -5.92 -21.04
CA ILE A 104 -0.04 -6.89 -20.16
C ILE A 104 1.46 -6.62 -20.09
N ASN A 105 2.10 -6.35 -21.23
CA ASN A 105 3.51 -6.00 -21.29
C ASN A 105 3.85 -4.69 -20.55
N GLU A 106 2.91 -3.76 -20.42
CA GLU A 106 3.10 -2.58 -19.57
C GLU A 106 2.90 -2.92 -18.09
N ILE A 107 1.91 -3.76 -17.75
CA ILE A 107 1.66 -4.20 -16.37
C ILE A 107 2.87 -4.97 -15.81
N THR A 108 3.57 -5.75 -16.62
CA THR A 108 4.78 -6.46 -16.16
C THR A 108 5.94 -5.52 -15.77
N LYS A 109 5.86 -4.24 -16.14
CA LYS A 109 6.85 -3.21 -15.77
C LYS A 109 6.55 -2.53 -14.44
N ILE A 110 5.51 -2.93 -13.71
CA ILE A 110 5.19 -2.38 -12.38
C ILE A 110 6.40 -2.50 -11.45
N LYS A 111 6.85 -1.37 -10.92
CA LYS A 111 7.97 -1.27 -9.97
C LYS A 111 7.49 -0.77 -8.62
N LYS A 112 8.38 -0.89 -7.62
CA LYS A 112 8.15 -0.33 -6.29
C LYS A 112 7.97 1.18 -6.44
N PRO A 113 7.02 1.81 -5.74
CA PRO A 113 6.85 3.26 -5.81
C PRO A 113 8.10 3.96 -5.28
N ASP A 114 8.56 4.97 -6.03
CA ASP A 114 9.58 5.90 -5.53
C ASP A 114 8.88 6.97 -4.67
N PRO A 115 9.44 7.32 -3.49
CA PRO A 115 8.80 8.25 -2.60
C PRO A 115 8.83 9.67 -3.17
N HIS A 116 7.67 10.19 -3.56
CA HIS A 116 7.46 11.62 -3.81
C HIS A 116 6.06 12.09 -3.41
N HIS A 117 5.95 13.40 -3.18
CA HIS A 117 4.73 14.06 -2.73
C HIS A 117 3.96 14.64 -3.93
N SER A 118 3.17 13.78 -4.56
CA SER A 118 2.20 14.14 -5.60
C SER A 118 0.81 13.61 -5.21
N ASN A 119 -0.22 14.06 -5.92
CA ASN A 119 -1.59 13.54 -5.81
C ASN A 119 -1.99 12.85 -7.13
N SER A 120 -3.02 12.01 -7.09
CA SER A 120 -3.63 11.45 -8.30
C SER A 120 -4.71 12.35 -8.91
N THR A 121 -4.97 12.18 -10.22
CA THR A 121 -5.92 13.02 -10.99
C THR A 121 -6.96 12.24 -11.79
N LYS A 122 -6.55 11.21 -12.53
CA LYS A 122 -7.44 10.37 -13.37
C LYS A 122 -7.39 8.91 -12.91
N PHE A 123 -8.49 8.17 -13.05
CA PHE A 123 -8.72 6.85 -12.46
C PHE A 123 -9.24 5.81 -13.48
N MET A 124 -8.35 5.10 -14.16
CA MET A 124 -8.78 4.03 -15.05
C MET A 124 -8.89 2.70 -14.31
N LYS A 125 -9.98 1.95 -14.52
CA LYS A 125 -10.12 0.58 -14.00
C LYS A 125 -10.01 -0.42 -15.13
N ILE A 126 -9.21 -1.47 -14.91
CA ILE A 126 -9.09 -2.60 -15.82
C ILE A 126 -9.19 -3.90 -15.03
N SER A 127 -9.76 -4.93 -15.63
CA SER A 127 -9.73 -6.29 -15.08
C SER A 127 -8.80 -7.14 -15.94
N VAL A 128 -7.85 -7.83 -15.31
CA VAL A 128 -6.97 -8.80 -15.96
C VAL A 128 -7.50 -10.20 -15.65
N VAL A 129 -7.96 -10.90 -16.67
CA VAL A 129 -8.55 -12.24 -16.54
C VAL A 129 -7.54 -13.28 -16.97
N CYS A 130 -7.08 -14.11 -16.03
CA CYS A 130 -6.06 -15.13 -16.23
C CYS A 130 -6.61 -16.50 -15.84
N GLY A 131 -7.28 -17.18 -16.77
CA GLY A 131 -7.98 -18.43 -16.49
C GLY A 131 -9.14 -18.21 -15.51
N ASN A 132 -9.03 -18.77 -14.29
CA ASN A 132 -10.05 -18.62 -13.25
C ASN A 132 -9.79 -17.44 -12.30
N GLU A 133 -8.64 -16.77 -12.42
CA GLU A 133 -8.28 -15.62 -11.60
C GLU A 133 -8.67 -14.31 -12.31
N ILE A 134 -9.19 -13.36 -11.53
CA ILE A 134 -9.49 -12.01 -12.00
C ILE A 134 -8.75 -11.03 -11.09
N TYR A 135 -7.94 -10.17 -11.69
CA TYR A 135 -7.24 -9.09 -11.00
C TYR A 135 -7.84 -7.75 -11.43
N ASP A 136 -8.60 -7.14 -10.54
CA ASP A 136 -9.12 -5.79 -10.74
C ASP A 136 -8.08 -4.76 -10.32
N LEU A 137 -7.61 -3.98 -11.30
CA LEU A 137 -6.59 -2.97 -11.13
C LEU A 137 -7.18 -1.57 -11.31
N THR A 138 -6.82 -0.67 -10.40
CA THR A 138 -7.07 0.76 -10.56
C THR A 138 -5.77 1.47 -10.84
N PHE A 139 -5.76 2.27 -11.90
CA PHE A 139 -4.64 3.08 -12.36
C PHE A 139 -4.98 4.54 -12.05
N GLU A 140 -4.17 5.16 -11.22
CA GLU A 140 -4.31 6.56 -10.87
C GLU A 140 -3.17 7.39 -11.48
N GLN A 141 -3.50 8.35 -12.34
CA GLN A 141 -2.50 9.20 -13.01
C GLN A 141 -1.90 10.20 -12.03
N ASP A 142 -0.57 10.26 -11.97
CA ASP A 142 0.16 11.22 -11.16
C ASP A 142 -0.05 12.66 -11.67
N SER A 143 -0.31 13.61 -10.76
CA SER A 143 -0.53 15.03 -11.08
C SER A 143 0.71 15.77 -11.57
N GLN A 144 1.90 15.33 -11.17
CA GLN A 144 3.18 15.96 -11.52
C GLN A 144 3.83 15.28 -12.72
N TYR A 145 3.55 13.99 -12.92
CA TYR A 145 4.14 13.17 -13.98
C TYR A 145 3.05 12.53 -14.83
N GLU A 146 2.69 13.15 -15.95
CA GLU A 146 1.56 12.72 -16.79
C GLU A 146 1.67 11.27 -17.33
N ASN A 147 2.88 10.69 -17.36
CA ASN A 147 3.09 9.34 -17.85
C ASN A 147 3.17 8.31 -16.72
N GLU A 148 3.17 8.75 -15.46
CA GLU A 148 3.24 7.89 -14.30
C GLU A 148 1.85 7.55 -13.76
N PHE A 149 1.67 6.27 -13.45
CA PHE A 149 0.43 5.73 -12.90
C PHE A 149 0.70 4.94 -11.64
N TRP A 150 -0.05 5.25 -10.58
CA TRP A 150 -0.10 4.48 -9.35
C TRP A 150 -1.06 3.33 -9.54
N ILE A 151 -0.63 2.12 -9.18
CA ILE A 151 -1.38 0.90 -9.41
C ILE A 151 -1.91 0.36 -8.09
N PHE A 152 -3.21 0.15 -8.03
CA PHE A 152 -3.92 -0.43 -6.88
C PHE A 152 -4.53 -1.76 -7.30
N LEU A 153 -4.54 -2.73 -6.39
CA LEU A 153 -5.09 -4.06 -6.62
C LEU A 153 -6.29 -4.28 -5.71
N ASP A 154 -7.48 -4.44 -6.30
CA ASP A 154 -8.74 -4.69 -5.60
C ASP A 154 -8.91 -6.20 -5.27
N LYS A 155 -7.93 -6.76 -4.56
CA LYS A 155 -7.94 -8.15 -4.06
C LYS A 155 -7.89 -8.20 -2.53
N TYR A 156 -7.15 -7.28 -1.91
CA TYR A 156 -6.96 -7.17 -0.46
C TYR A 156 -7.45 -5.80 0.03
N ASN A 157 -7.92 -5.72 1.28
CA ASN A 157 -8.47 -4.46 1.82
C ASN A 157 -7.41 -3.34 1.83
N PHE A 158 -6.17 -3.70 2.15
CA PHE A 158 -5.03 -2.82 2.20
C PHE A 158 -4.66 -2.32 0.79
N THR A 159 -4.51 -3.22 -0.19
CA THR A 159 -4.04 -2.88 -1.54
C THR A 159 -5.10 -2.18 -2.40
N ARG A 160 -6.36 -2.21 -1.98
CA ARG A 160 -7.45 -1.43 -2.59
C ARG A 160 -7.29 0.07 -2.38
N SER A 161 -6.67 0.47 -1.27
CA SER A 161 -6.45 1.88 -0.92
C SER A 161 -4.98 2.27 -0.78
N ASN A 162 -4.07 1.33 -1.04
CA ASN A 162 -2.63 1.57 -1.04
C ASN A 162 -2.02 1.01 -2.32
N GLU A 163 -1.18 1.80 -2.97
CA GLU A 163 -0.53 1.41 -4.22
C GLU A 163 0.35 0.17 -4.01
N ILE A 164 0.33 -0.75 -4.96
CA ILE A 164 1.23 -1.93 -5.00
C ILE A 164 2.48 -1.64 -5.84
N GLY A 165 2.46 -0.58 -6.63
CA GLY A 165 3.54 -0.18 -7.50
C GLY A 165 3.16 0.95 -8.45
N ARG A 166 4.14 1.37 -9.25
CA ARG A 166 3.98 2.40 -10.27
C ARG A 166 4.51 1.97 -11.61
N ILE A 167 3.99 2.59 -12.67
CA ILE A 167 4.46 2.39 -14.04
C ILE A 167 4.56 3.74 -14.73
N ASN A 168 5.58 3.89 -15.58
CA ASN A 168 5.66 4.99 -16.54
C ASN A 168 5.30 4.44 -17.93
N SER A 169 4.18 4.88 -18.51
CA SER A 169 3.69 4.33 -19.78
C SER A 169 2.78 5.28 -20.57
N GLU A 170 3.24 5.68 -21.75
CA GLU A 170 2.45 6.44 -22.73
C GLU A 170 1.24 5.65 -23.27
N LEU A 171 1.36 4.31 -23.34
CA LEU A 171 0.27 3.45 -23.77
C LEU A 171 -0.90 3.53 -22.76
N ILE A 172 -0.60 3.42 -21.47
CA ILE A 172 -1.61 3.51 -20.41
C ILE A 172 -2.22 4.92 -20.35
N LYS A 173 -1.43 5.97 -20.58
CA LYS A 173 -1.95 7.34 -20.71
C LYS A 173 -2.94 7.49 -21.86
N THR A 174 -2.60 6.98 -23.04
CA THR A 174 -3.46 7.02 -24.22
C THR A 174 -4.77 6.26 -23.96
N LEU A 175 -4.65 5.08 -23.34
CA LEU A 175 -5.78 4.25 -22.96
C LEU A 175 -6.69 4.97 -21.96
N ALA A 176 -6.14 5.54 -20.90
CA ALA A 176 -6.89 6.29 -19.90
C ALA A 176 -7.66 7.47 -20.54
N ASN A 177 -7.02 8.22 -21.43
CA ASN A 177 -7.68 9.32 -22.15
C ASN A 177 -8.82 8.83 -23.07
N THR A 178 -8.72 7.62 -23.62
CA THR A 178 -9.77 7.05 -24.49
C THR A 178 -10.97 6.56 -23.67
N VAL A 179 -10.75 6.11 -22.44
CA VAL A 179 -11.83 5.66 -21.54
C VAL A 179 -12.68 6.84 -21.03
N TYR A 180 -12.11 8.04 -20.99
CA TYR A 180 -12.74 9.24 -20.42
C TYR A 180 -13.38 10.20 -21.43
N ASN A 181 -13.18 9.98 -22.73
CA ASN A 181 -13.81 10.75 -23.80
C ASN A 181 -14.93 9.94 -24.45
#